data_AF-A0AAN1GPM8-F1
#
_entry.id   AF-A0AAN1GPM8-F1
#
_cell.length_a   1.000
_cell.length_b   1.000
_cell.length_c   1.000
_cell.angle_alpha   90.00
_cell.angle_beta   90.00
_cell.angle_gamma   90.00
#
_symmetry.space_group_name_H-M   'P 1'
#
loop_
_entity.id
_entity.type
_entity.pdbx_description
1 polymer ?
#
loop_
_entity_poly.entity_id
_entity_poly.type
_entity_poly.pdbx_seq_one_letter_code
_entity_poly.pdbx_strand_id
1 'polypeptide(L)'
;MSRFDRQIALPEVGAEGQAKLAAAHVLVVGAGGLGSPVLQYLAGAGLGEITVMDGDSVEATNLPRQPLYTPADIGRYKVDAARERLRAMAPELRLHPHARDLTPDNVTAAVTPVDLVIDAADSHAVSYTLSDCCQRLGRDLISASALAQSGYVGVFCGGGPSLRAVFPDPPSSAATCASSGIMGPVVGVIGAWQAQLALKLLLNHQPTPRGRLFSMDFAGLQMGGFDFSTAEEPSRPFPFIGRNAITDEDYVVELRPEQEAPTPAVRAAVRILPEALRASDLPRDRRVVLACHSGLRAWRMAAEIAPEFAGEIVLLAAGRRG
;
A
#
# COMPACT_ATOMS: atom_id res chain seq x y z
N MET A 1 -8.67 36.10 9.62
CA MET A 1 -7.54 35.23 9.26
C MET A 1 -8.09 33.83 9.05
N SER A 2 -7.91 33.26 7.85
CA SER A 2 -8.24 31.86 7.58
C SER A 2 -7.14 30.96 8.15
N ARG A 3 -7.48 29.73 8.54
CA ARG A 3 -6.49 28.72 8.97
C ARG A 3 -5.44 28.42 7.90
N PHE A 4 -5.74 28.74 6.64
CA PHE A 4 -4.87 28.50 5.49
C PHE A 4 -4.06 29.71 5.06
N ASP A 5 -4.13 30.86 5.76
CA ASP A 5 -3.47 32.11 5.34
C ASP A 5 -1.97 31.93 5.04
N ARG A 6 -1.26 31.14 5.85
CA ARG A 6 0.17 30.84 5.64
C ARG A 6 0.43 29.98 4.40
N GLN A 7 -0.48 29.08 4.08
CA GLN A 7 -0.38 28.21 2.92
C GLN A 7 -0.74 28.98 1.64
N ILE A 8 -1.80 29.79 1.68
CA ILE A 8 -2.26 30.66 0.59
C ILE A 8 -1.19 31.72 0.25
N ALA A 9 -0.39 32.16 1.22
CA ALA A 9 0.70 33.12 0.98
C ALA A 9 1.81 32.57 0.07
N LEU A 10 1.91 31.26 -0.12
CA LEU A 10 2.85 30.64 -1.06
C LEU A 10 2.39 30.90 -2.50
N PRO A 11 3.21 31.52 -3.37
CA PRO A 11 2.83 31.80 -4.76
C PRO A 11 2.40 30.56 -5.55
N GLU A 12 2.98 29.41 -5.23
CA GLU A 12 2.69 28.13 -5.89
C GLU A 12 1.29 27.61 -5.49
N VAL A 13 0.80 27.96 -4.30
CA VAL A 13 -0.52 27.54 -3.81
C VAL A 13 -1.57 28.61 -4.14
N GLY A 14 -1.46 29.81 -3.56
CA GLY A 14 -2.48 30.84 -3.68
C GLY A 14 -3.89 30.41 -3.24
N ALA A 15 -4.89 31.25 -3.52
CA ALA A 15 -6.28 30.92 -3.25
C ALA A 15 -6.79 29.78 -4.16
N GLU A 16 -6.32 29.73 -5.41
CA GLU A 16 -6.71 28.72 -6.38
C GLU A 16 -6.23 27.31 -5.97
N GLY A 17 -4.97 27.17 -5.55
CA GLY A 17 -4.43 25.91 -5.06
C GLY A 17 -5.15 25.44 -3.81
N GLN A 18 -5.49 26.33 -2.89
CA GLN A 18 -6.31 25.97 -1.73
C GLN A 18 -7.70 25.45 -2.14
N ALA A 19 -8.33 26.07 -3.14
CA ALA A 19 -9.61 25.61 -3.68
C ALA A 19 -9.49 24.23 -4.35
N LYS A 20 -8.38 23.97 -5.07
CA LYS A 20 -8.08 22.64 -5.64
C LYS A 20 -7.97 21.57 -4.54
N LEU A 21 -7.25 21.86 -3.46
CA LEU A 21 -7.15 20.93 -2.32
C LEU A 21 -8.52 20.68 -1.68
N ALA A 22 -9.33 21.72 -1.49
CA ALA A 22 -10.67 21.60 -0.91
C ALA A 22 -11.66 20.82 -1.80
N ALA A 23 -11.37 20.69 -3.10
CA ALA A 23 -12.17 19.88 -4.04
C ALA A 23 -11.65 18.45 -4.23
N ALA A 24 -10.41 18.17 -3.80
CA ALA A 24 -9.75 16.90 -4.07
C ALA A 24 -10.16 15.78 -3.10
N HIS A 25 -10.15 14.56 -3.62
CA HIS A 25 -10.45 13.31 -2.92
C HIS A 25 -9.26 12.35 -3.00
N VAL A 26 -8.73 11.94 -1.84
CA VAL A 26 -7.59 11.02 -1.74
C VAL A 26 -7.99 9.71 -1.06
N LEU A 27 -7.58 8.57 -1.64
CA LEU A 27 -7.59 7.28 -0.97
C LEU A 27 -6.30 7.09 -0.18
N VAL A 28 -6.38 6.82 1.11
CA VAL A 28 -5.26 6.42 1.97
C VAL A 28 -5.50 4.99 2.45
N VAL A 29 -4.64 4.06 2.02
CA VAL A 29 -4.68 2.66 2.46
C VAL A 29 -3.64 2.46 3.55
N GLY A 30 -4.07 2.10 4.75
CA GLY A 30 -3.24 2.05 5.95
C GLY A 30 -3.35 3.33 6.79
N ALA A 31 -3.78 3.17 8.03
CA ALA A 31 -3.86 4.21 9.06
C ALA A 31 -2.82 3.97 10.16
N GLY A 32 -1.71 3.31 9.82
CA GLY A 32 -0.62 2.94 10.72
C GLY A 32 0.43 4.04 10.90
N GLY A 33 1.71 3.65 10.97
CA GLY A 33 2.81 4.57 11.23
C GLY A 33 3.08 5.57 10.11
N LEU A 34 2.96 5.13 8.86
CA LEU A 34 3.03 5.98 7.67
C LEU A 34 1.72 6.76 7.46
N GLY A 35 0.57 6.09 7.65
CA GLY A 35 -0.75 6.69 7.46
C GLY A 35 -1.06 7.81 8.45
N SER A 36 -0.58 7.71 9.70
CA SER A 36 -0.81 8.73 10.74
C SER A 36 -0.39 10.15 10.32
N PRO A 37 0.87 10.42 9.93
CA PRO A 37 1.27 11.72 9.43
C PRO A 37 0.59 12.09 8.10
N VAL A 38 0.37 11.13 7.18
CA VAL A 38 -0.36 11.40 5.93
C VAL A 38 -1.72 12.02 6.19
N LEU A 39 -2.52 11.34 7.01
CA LEU A 39 -3.87 11.78 7.37
C LEU A 39 -3.85 13.15 8.06
N GLN A 40 -2.91 13.36 8.98
CA GLN A 40 -2.79 14.63 9.71
C GLN A 40 -2.43 15.80 8.79
N TYR A 41 -1.41 15.63 7.95
CA TYR A 41 -0.93 16.71 7.08
C TYR A 41 -1.91 17.02 5.95
N LEU A 42 -2.56 16.03 5.35
CA LEU A 42 -3.56 16.28 4.30
C LEU A 42 -4.80 16.98 4.85
N ALA A 43 -5.32 16.52 5.99
CA ALA A 43 -6.43 17.19 6.65
C ALA A 43 -6.06 18.62 7.10
N GLY A 44 -4.84 18.81 7.62
CA GLY A 44 -4.33 20.12 8.01
C GLY A 44 -4.14 21.09 6.84
N ALA A 45 -3.79 20.56 5.67
CA ALA A 45 -3.63 21.32 4.42
C ALA A 45 -4.97 21.74 3.77
N GLY A 46 -6.10 21.28 4.32
CA GLY A 46 -7.44 21.62 3.83
C GLY A 46 -7.90 20.76 2.66
N LEU A 47 -7.49 19.49 2.63
CA LEU A 47 -8.02 18.53 1.67
C LEU A 47 -9.53 18.32 1.88
N GLY A 48 -10.29 18.27 0.79
CA GLY A 48 -11.75 18.18 0.81
C GLY A 48 -12.26 16.83 1.31
N GLU A 49 -11.74 15.74 0.73
CA GLU A 49 -12.19 14.40 1.03
C GLU A 49 -11.03 13.42 1.22
N ILE A 50 -11.17 12.55 2.21
CA ILE A 50 -10.29 11.39 2.41
C ILE A 50 -11.14 10.14 2.55
N THR A 51 -10.87 9.13 1.73
CA THR A 51 -11.26 7.75 2.00
C THR A 51 -10.10 7.06 2.68
N VAL A 52 -10.32 6.48 3.86
CA VAL A 52 -9.28 5.74 4.60
C VAL A 52 -9.70 4.28 4.77
N MET A 53 -8.83 3.36 4.37
CA MET A 53 -9.05 1.91 4.49
C MET A 53 -7.98 1.28 5.37
N ASP A 54 -8.38 0.67 6.47
CA ASP A 54 -7.51 -0.12 7.37
C ASP A 54 -8.40 -1.10 8.16
N GLY A 55 -8.07 -2.39 8.13
CA GLY A 55 -8.83 -3.44 8.81
C GLY A 55 -8.47 -3.61 10.30
N ASP A 56 -7.39 -2.99 10.77
CA ASP A 56 -6.86 -3.21 12.11
C ASP A 56 -7.55 -2.36 13.18
N SER A 57 -7.43 -2.85 14.41
CA SER A 57 -7.68 -2.07 15.62
C SER A 57 -6.40 -1.48 16.18
N VAL A 58 -6.54 -0.42 16.98
CA VAL A 58 -5.41 0.18 17.71
C VAL A 58 -4.95 -0.81 18.78
N GLU A 59 -3.64 -1.09 18.80
CA GLU A 59 -3.00 -1.90 19.84
C GLU A 59 -1.98 -1.07 20.64
N ALA A 60 -1.73 -1.43 21.90
CA ALA A 60 -0.75 -0.74 22.74
C ALA A 60 0.65 -0.69 22.10
N THR A 61 1.04 -1.76 21.41
CA THR A 61 2.32 -1.90 20.68
C THR A 61 2.44 -0.94 19.50
N ASN A 62 1.34 -0.32 19.05
CA ASN A 62 1.30 0.58 17.92
C ASN A 62 1.64 2.03 18.31
N LEU A 63 1.29 2.44 19.52
CA LEU A 63 1.32 3.83 19.98
C LEU A 63 2.70 4.52 19.82
N PRO A 64 3.86 3.88 20.07
CA PRO A 64 5.16 4.55 19.93
C PRO A 64 5.48 5.06 18.52
N ARG A 65 4.78 4.57 17.50
CA ARG A 65 4.99 4.94 16.09
C ARG A 65 3.72 5.43 15.38
N GLN A 66 2.60 5.52 16.09
CA GLN A 66 1.31 5.92 15.53
C GLN A 66 0.71 7.05 16.39
N PRO A 67 1.29 8.26 16.34
CA PRO A 67 0.94 9.37 17.23
C PRO A 67 -0.47 9.95 16.97
N LEU A 68 -1.19 9.44 15.97
CA LEU A 68 -2.61 9.76 15.76
C LEU A 68 -3.50 9.20 16.89
N TYR A 69 -3.06 8.11 17.54
CA TYR A 69 -3.83 7.38 18.54
C TYR A 69 -3.30 7.57 19.94
N THR A 70 -4.16 7.28 20.92
CA THR A 70 -3.85 7.35 22.35
C THR A 70 -4.15 6.01 23.03
N PRO A 71 -3.72 5.81 24.29
CA PRO A 71 -4.13 4.62 25.06
C PRO A 71 -5.65 4.45 25.18
N ALA A 72 -6.43 5.54 25.12
CA ALA A 72 -7.89 5.47 25.15
C ALA A 72 -8.51 4.85 23.88
N ASP A 73 -7.73 4.74 22.80
CA ASP A 73 -8.20 4.21 21.52
C ASP A 73 -7.98 2.71 21.38
N ILE A 74 -7.28 2.06 22.32
CA ILE A 74 -6.94 0.63 22.25
C ILE A 74 -8.22 -0.22 22.09
N GLY A 75 -8.21 -1.11 21.10
CA GLY A 75 -9.32 -1.99 20.75
C GLY A 75 -10.35 -1.38 19.81
N ARG A 76 -10.28 -0.08 19.51
CA ARG A 76 -11.11 0.56 18.47
C ARG A 76 -10.47 0.35 17.10
N TYR A 77 -11.28 0.30 16.04
CA TYR A 77 -10.75 0.34 14.67
C TYR A 77 -9.94 1.62 14.45
N LYS A 78 -8.77 1.48 13.83
CA LYS A 78 -7.86 2.59 13.53
C LYS A 78 -8.56 3.69 12.75
N VAL A 79 -9.34 3.33 11.72
CA VAL A 79 -10.08 4.28 10.88
C VAL A 79 -11.13 5.09 11.66
N ASP A 80 -11.77 4.50 12.68
CA ASP A 80 -12.78 5.17 13.49
C ASP A 80 -12.13 6.16 14.48
N ALA A 81 -11.03 5.75 15.12
CA ALA A 81 -10.25 6.63 16.00
C ALA A 81 -9.62 7.79 15.19
N ALA A 82 -9.10 7.49 14.00
CA ALA A 82 -8.59 8.49 13.06
C ALA A 82 -9.68 9.51 12.70
N ARG A 83 -10.91 9.05 12.40
CA ARG A 83 -12.04 9.94 12.10
C ARG A 83 -12.32 10.95 13.20
N GLU A 84 -12.38 10.48 14.44
CA GLU A 84 -12.66 11.35 15.58
C GLU A 84 -11.58 12.44 15.71
N ARG A 85 -10.31 12.04 15.61
CA ARG A 85 -9.17 12.97 15.72
C ARG A 85 -9.13 13.97 14.56
N LEU A 86 -9.32 13.51 13.34
CA LEU A 86 -9.24 14.35 12.14
C LEU A 86 -10.41 15.33 12.07
N ARG A 87 -11.63 14.93 12.49
CA ARG A 87 -12.78 15.86 12.58
C ARG A 87 -12.56 16.97 13.60
N ALA A 88 -11.91 16.66 14.73
CA ALA A 88 -11.54 17.68 15.70
C ALA A 88 -10.50 18.68 15.15
N MET A 89 -9.62 18.22 14.25
CA MET A 89 -8.57 19.03 13.63
C MET A 89 -9.02 19.78 12.37
N ALA A 90 -9.93 19.20 11.59
CA ALA A 90 -10.47 19.73 10.33
C ALA A 90 -11.96 19.39 10.22
N PRO A 91 -12.84 20.18 10.86
CA PRO A 91 -14.29 19.96 10.83
C PRO A 91 -14.91 19.94 9.43
N GLU A 92 -14.28 20.63 8.47
CA GLU A 92 -14.68 20.72 7.07
C GLU A 92 -14.33 19.48 6.23
N LEU A 93 -13.41 18.63 6.70
CA LEU A 93 -12.98 17.43 5.98
C LEU A 93 -14.11 16.39 5.91
N ARG A 94 -14.43 15.93 4.71
CA ARG A 94 -15.27 14.74 4.50
C ARG A 94 -14.40 13.48 4.60
N LEU A 95 -14.58 12.71 5.66
CA LEU A 95 -13.84 11.47 5.88
C LEU A 95 -14.73 10.24 5.73
N HIS A 96 -14.29 9.28 4.92
CA HIS A 96 -14.94 8.00 4.65
C HIS A 96 -14.09 6.86 5.24
N PRO A 97 -14.31 6.47 6.52
CA PRO A 97 -13.58 5.36 7.12
C PRO A 97 -14.16 4.01 6.69
N HIS A 98 -13.29 3.10 6.29
CA HIS A 98 -13.62 1.71 6.01
C HIS A 98 -12.77 0.79 6.87
N ALA A 99 -13.39 0.19 7.89
CA ALA A 99 -12.77 -0.78 8.80
C ALA A 99 -12.66 -2.16 8.14
N ARG A 100 -11.93 -2.23 7.03
CA ARG A 100 -11.69 -3.45 6.24
C ARG A 100 -10.41 -3.31 5.45
N ASP A 101 -9.79 -4.46 5.15
CA ASP A 101 -8.60 -4.51 4.31
C ASP A 101 -8.93 -4.16 2.85
N LEU A 102 -7.96 -3.54 2.18
CA LEU A 102 -7.97 -3.45 0.73
C LEU A 102 -7.60 -4.81 0.14
N THR A 103 -8.38 -5.28 -0.82
CA THR A 103 -8.18 -6.55 -1.50
C THR A 103 -8.33 -6.37 -3.01
N PRO A 104 -7.86 -7.33 -3.83
CA PRO A 104 -8.12 -7.28 -5.26
C PRO A 104 -9.61 -7.26 -5.62
N ASP A 105 -10.47 -7.82 -4.75
CA ASP A 105 -11.93 -7.82 -4.95
C ASP A 105 -12.55 -6.42 -4.81
N ASN A 106 -11.94 -5.52 -4.02
CA ASN A 106 -12.51 -4.21 -3.71
C ASN A 106 -11.70 -3.01 -4.23
N VAL A 107 -10.47 -3.23 -4.70
CA VAL A 107 -9.54 -2.15 -5.09
C VAL A 107 -10.09 -1.26 -6.19
N THR A 108 -10.74 -1.83 -7.22
CA THR A 108 -11.25 -1.03 -8.35
C THR A 108 -12.31 -0.05 -7.87
N ALA A 109 -13.22 -0.48 -7.00
CA ALA A 109 -14.25 0.38 -6.45
C ALA A 109 -13.68 1.47 -5.52
N ALA A 110 -12.59 1.16 -4.81
CA ALA A 110 -11.91 2.13 -3.94
C ALA A 110 -11.11 3.19 -4.71
N VAL A 111 -10.45 2.81 -5.81
CA VAL A 111 -9.57 3.71 -6.60
C VAL A 111 -10.33 4.54 -7.64
N THR A 112 -11.46 4.05 -8.15
CA THR A 112 -12.22 4.75 -9.21
C THR A 112 -12.68 6.17 -8.84
N PRO A 113 -13.19 6.46 -7.63
CA PRO A 113 -13.76 7.77 -7.30
C PRO A 113 -12.75 8.80 -6.78
N VAL A 114 -11.45 8.48 -6.73
CA VAL A 114 -10.41 9.35 -6.11
C VAL A 114 -9.49 9.96 -7.15
N ASP A 115 -8.95 11.13 -6.83
CA ASP A 115 -7.98 11.83 -7.67
C ASP A 115 -6.56 11.26 -7.51
N LEU A 116 -6.25 10.74 -6.31
CA LEU A 116 -4.91 10.28 -5.94
C LEU A 116 -5.01 9.13 -4.93
N VAL A 117 -4.08 8.17 -5.02
CA VAL A 117 -3.96 7.06 -4.09
C VAL A 117 -2.65 7.14 -3.31
N ILE A 118 -2.72 6.89 -2.01
CA ILE A 118 -1.57 6.78 -1.11
C ILE A 118 -1.57 5.38 -0.50
N ASP A 119 -0.52 4.63 -0.80
CA ASP A 119 -0.19 3.36 -0.15
C ASP A 119 0.67 3.62 1.09
N ALA A 120 0.03 3.51 2.25
CA ALA A 120 0.64 3.58 3.57
C ALA A 120 0.45 2.26 4.35
N ALA A 121 0.17 1.16 3.62
CA ALA A 121 0.01 -0.17 4.18
C ALA A 121 1.39 -0.82 4.44
N ASP A 122 1.41 -1.83 5.29
CA ASP A 122 2.60 -2.65 5.57
C ASP A 122 2.55 -4.01 4.86
N SER A 123 1.81 -4.07 3.73
CA SER A 123 1.55 -5.30 2.99
C SER A 123 1.93 -5.16 1.52
N HIS A 124 2.93 -5.94 1.08
CA HIS A 124 3.32 -6.00 -0.33
C HIS A 124 2.15 -6.38 -1.25
N ALA A 125 1.28 -7.32 -0.81
CA ALA A 125 0.12 -7.70 -1.60
C ALA A 125 -0.81 -6.51 -1.85
N VAL A 126 -1.01 -5.65 -0.84
CA VAL A 126 -1.76 -4.41 -0.98
C VAL A 126 -1.05 -3.43 -1.92
N SER A 127 0.25 -3.19 -1.73
CA SER A 127 1.04 -2.28 -2.57
C SER A 127 1.01 -2.65 -4.05
N TYR A 128 1.21 -3.92 -4.39
CA TYR A 128 1.13 -4.39 -5.78
C TYR A 128 -0.30 -4.38 -6.32
N THR A 129 -1.30 -4.72 -5.50
CA THR A 129 -2.71 -4.64 -5.90
C THR A 129 -3.11 -3.20 -6.24
N LEU A 130 -2.69 -2.24 -5.40
CA LEU A 130 -2.86 -0.81 -5.66
C LEU A 130 -2.15 -0.37 -6.92
N SER A 131 -0.87 -0.74 -7.08
CA SER A 131 -0.08 -0.40 -8.27
C SER A 131 -0.71 -0.92 -9.55
N ASP A 132 -1.09 -2.19 -9.60
CA ASP A 132 -1.70 -2.80 -10.79
C ASP A 132 -3.04 -2.12 -11.13
N CYS A 133 -3.84 -1.80 -10.12
CA CYS A 133 -5.09 -1.08 -10.31
C CYS A 133 -4.86 0.36 -10.78
N CYS A 134 -3.97 1.11 -10.12
CA CYS A 134 -3.63 2.48 -10.48
C CYS A 134 -2.99 2.58 -11.87
N GLN A 135 -2.16 1.62 -12.26
CA GLN A 135 -1.57 1.55 -13.60
C GLN A 135 -2.65 1.36 -14.66
N ARG A 136 -3.52 0.35 -14.49
CA ARG A 136 -4.62 0.06 -15.42
C ARG A 136 -5.58 1.24 -15.56
N LEU A 137 -5.86 1.89 -14.43
CA LEU A 137 -6.76 3.02 -14.38
C LEU A 137 -6.07 4.26 -14.97
N GLY A 138 -4.79 4.50 -14.71
CA GLY A 138 -4.10 5.76 -14.99
C GLY A 138 -4.27 6.74 -13.82
N ARG A 139 -4.19 6.24 -12.59
CA ARG A 139 -4.28 7.00 -11.33
C ARG A 139 -2.88 7.11 -10.73
N ASP A 140 -2.57 8.28 -10.17
CA ASP A 140 -1.31 8.47 -9.45
C ASP A 140 -1.31 7.62 -8.17
N LEU A 141 -0.18 6.97 -7.90
CA LEU A 141 0.06 6.20 -6.69
C LEU A 141 1.31 6.70 -5.98
N ILE A 142 1.17 7.12 -4.73
CA ILE A 142 2.30 7.38 -3.85
C ILE A 142 2.47 6.18 -2.94
N SER A 143 3.55 5.42 -3.11
CA SER A 143 3.88 4.27 -2.25
C SER A 143 5.15 4.54 -1.46
N ALA A 144 5.17 4.05 -0.22
CA ALA A 144 6.30 4.18 0.67
C ALA A 144 6.54 2.89 1.45
N SER A 145 7.76 2.75 1.94
CA SER A 145 8.13 1.67 2.86
C SER A 145 9.15 2.19 3.85
N ALA A 146 9.12 1.63 5.06
CA ALA A 146 10.09 1.94 6.11
C ALA A 146 10.40 0.69 6.92
N LEU A 147 11.67 0.50 7.25
CA LEU A 147 12.16 -0.64 8.04
C LEU A 147 13.36 -0.18 8.88
N ALA A 148 13.39 -0.53 10.17
CA ALA A 148 14.47 -0.16 11.09
C ALA A 148 14.78 1.35 11.10
N GLN A 149 15.88 1.76 10.45
CA GLN A 149 16.36 3.14 10.34
C GLN A 149 16.37 3.66 8.90
N SER A 150 15.65 3.03 7.98
CA SER A 150 15.60 3.45 6.59
C SER A 150 14.19 3.44 6.03
N GLY A 151 13.96 4.21 4.99
CA GLY A 151 12.71 4.19 4.25
C GLY A 151 12.81 4.90 2.91
N TYR A 152 11.80 4.69 2.08
CA TYR A 152 11.64 5.35 0.80
C TYR A 152 10.20 5.76 0.57
N VAL A 153 10.04 6.70 -0.35
CA VAL A 153 8.76 7.09 -0.94
C VAL A 153 8.94 7.34 -2.43
N GLY A 154 8.01 6.89 -3.25
CA GLY A 154 8.02 7.14 -4.68
C GLY A 154 6.63 7.44 -5.24
N VAL A 155 6.61 8.05 -6.42
CA VAL A 155 5.39 8.30 -7.19
C VAL A 155 5.39 7.45 -8.45
N PHE A 156 4.39 6.57 -8.52
CA PHE A 156 4.21 5.55 -9.53
C PHE A 156 2.90 5.77 -10.29
N CYS A 157 2.75 5.07 -11.41
CA CYS A 157 1.54 5.09 -12.23
C CYS A 157 1.19 6.52 -12.73
N GLY A 158 -0.09 6.81 -12.99
CA GLY A 158 -0.52 8.16 -13.43
C GLY A 158 0.12 8.63 -14.74
N GLY A 159 0.47 7.70 -15.63
CA GLY A 159 1.21 7.95 -16.87
C GLY A 159 2.72 7.73 -16.78
N GLY A 160 3.25 7.41 -15.58
CA GLY A 160 4.61 6.89 -15.38
C GLY A 160 4.64 5.40 -15.05
N PRO A 161 5.83 4.84 -14.78
CA PRO A 161 5.99 3.41 -14.49
C PRO A 161 5.37 2.98 -13.16
N SER A 162 4.96 1.72 -13.10
CA SER A 162 4.33 1.08 -11.94
C SER A 162 5.36 0.72 -10.86
N LEU A 163 4.88 0.27 -9.70
CA LEU A 163 5.74 -0.26 -8.65
C LEU A 163 6.58 -1.46 -9.14
N ARG A 164 6.07 -2.22 -10.11
CA ARG A 164 6.75 -3.40 -10.67
C ARG A 164 7.94 -3.03 -11.55
N ALA A 165 7.92 -1.87 -12.18
CA ALA A 165 9.04 -1.38 -13.00
C ALA A 165 10.29 -1.08 -12.15
N VAL A 166 10.10 -0.79 -10.85
CA VAL A 166 11.19 -0.49 -9.91
C VAL A 166 11.53 -1.69 -9.04
N PHE A 167 10.51 -2.41 -8.59
CA PHE A 167 10.64 -3.61 -7.76
C PHE A 167 10.03 -4.80 -8.49
N PRO A 168 10.70 -5.33 -9.53
CA PRO A 168 10.21 -6.50 -10.25
C PRO A 168 10.19 -7.74 -9.35
N ASP A 169 11.15 -7.81 -8.43
CA ASP A 169 11.28 -8.84 -7.41
C ASP A 169 10.99 -8.24 -6.01
N PRO A 170 10.06 -8.81 -5.21
CA PRO A 170 9.91 -8.45 -3.82
C PRO A 170 11.15 -8.89 -3.02
N PRO A 171 11.39 -8.22 -1.88
CA PRO A 171 12.60 -8.41 -1.10
C PRO A 171 12.83 -9.88 -0.68
N SER A 172 14.10 -10.27 -0.70
CA SER A 172 14.59 -11.61 -0.31
C SER A 172 14.37 -11.92 1.18
N SER A 173 14.14 -10.90 2.03
CA SER A 173 13.78 -11.09 3.44
C SER A 173 12.28 -10.85 3.67
N ALA A 174 11.68 -11.68 4.52
CA ALA A 174 10.33 -11.45 5.05
C ALA A 174 10.36 -10.48 6.25
N ALA A 175 11.41 -9.65 6.33
CA ALA A 175 11.61 -8.73 7.44
C ALA A 175 10.48 -7.70 7.44
N THR A 176 9.63 -7.77 8.46
CA THR A 176 8.58 -6.79 8.71
C THR A 176 9.04 -5.80 9.78
N CYS A 177 8.38 -4.65 9.87
CA CYS A 177 8.53 -3.75 11.03
C CYS A 177 8.38 -4.49 12.37
N ALA A 178 7.56 -5.55 12.42
CA ALA A 178 7.34 -6.35 13.62
C ALA A 178 8.54 -7.25 13.97
N SER A 179 9.25 -7.79 12.97
CA SER A 179 10.41 -8.67 13.21
C SER A 179 11.74 -7.93 13.33
N SER A 180 11.87 -6.77 12.68
CA SER A 180 13.13 -6.01 12.61
C SER A 180 13.10 -4.71 13.42
N GLY A 181 11.95 -4.36 13.99
CA GLY A 181 11.75 -3.06 14.65
C GLY A 181 11.64 -1.90 13.66
N ILE A 182 11.09 -0.79 14.14
CA ILE A 182 10.97 0.46 13.39
C ILE A 182 10.98 1.64 14.36
N MET A 183 11.73 2.68 14.05
CA MET A 183 11.71 3.92 14.83
C MET A 183 10.52 4.79 14.44
N GLY A 184 9.76 5.26 15.42
CA GLY A 184 8.61 6.17 15.20
C GLY A 184 8.91 7.38 14.32
N PRO A 185 10.03 8.12 14.54
CA PRO A 185 10.41 9.23 13.67
C PRO A 185 10.64 8.86 12.20
N VAL A 186 11.11 7.64 11.91
CA VAL A 186 11.35 7.18 10.52
C VAL A 186 10.02 7.15 9.75
N VAL A 187 9.01 6.46 10.28
CA VAL A 187 7.68 6.42 9.65
C VAL A 187 7.00 7.79 9.65
N GLY A 188 7.26 8.61 10.67
CA GLY A 188 6.81 10.00 10.71
C GLY A 188 7.31 10.84 9.54
N VAL A 189 8.63 10.81 9.28
CA VAL A 189 9.26 11.56 8.18
C VAL A 189 8.82 11.03 6.82
N ILE A 190 8.83 9.71 6.62
CA ILE A 190 8.46 9.12 5.33
C ILE A 190 6.98 9.37 5.01
N GLY A 191 6.08 9.24 5.99
CA GLY A 191 4.67 9.56 5.79
C GLY A 191 4.40 11.06 5.59
N ALA A 192 5.20 11.94 6.21
CA ALA A 192 5.15 13.37 5.89
C ALA A 192 5.60 13.66 4.45
N TRP A 193 6.62 12.95 3.94
CA TRP A 193 6.98 13.02 2.52
C TRP A 193 5.87 12.52 1.60
N GLN A 194 5.15 11.45 1.96
CA GLN A 194 3.98 11.03 1.18
C GLN A 194 2.94 12.16 1.07
N ALA A 195 2.61 12.82 2.17
CA ALA A 195 1.70 13.97 2.16
C ALA A 195 2.23 15.13 1.30
N GLN A 196 3.53 15.43 1.39
CA GLN A 196 4.15 16.49 0.59
C GLN A 196 4.06 16.19 -0.92
N LEU A 197 4.31 14.94 -1.33
CA LEU A 197 4.19 14.52 -2.72
C LEU A 197 2.73 14.54 -3.20
N ALA A 198 1.78 14.22 -2.33
CA ALA A 198 0.36 14.31 -2.62
C ALA A 198 -0.07 15.75 -2.93
N LEU A 199 0.31 16.70 -2.07
CA LEU A 199 0.06 18.12 -2.31
C LEU A 199 0.70 18.58 -3.62
N LYS A 200 1.94 18.13 -3.90
CA LYS A 200 2.65 18.47 -5.13
C LYS A 200 1.91 18.01 -6.40
N LEU A 201 1.33 16.80 -6.37
CA LEU A 201 0.53 16.26 -7.47
C LEU A 201 -0.81 16.99 -7.61
N LEU A 202 -1.56 17.14 -6.52
CA LEU A 202 -2.89 17.78 -6.53
C LEU A 202 -2.82 19.25 -6.97
N LEU A 203 -1.75 19.95 -6.61
CA LEU A 203 -1.51 21.34 -7.00
C LEU A 203 -0.82 21.47 -8.35
N ASN A 204 -0.40 20.36 -8.99
CA ASN A 204 0.36 20.33 -10.24
C ASN A 204 1.68 21.14 -10.19
N HIS A 205 2.34 21.15 -9.04
CA HIS A 205 3.59 21.90 -8.84
C HIS A 205 4.77 21.24 -9.58
N GLN A 206 5.54 22.05 -10.32
CA GLN A 206 6.74 21.59 -11.00
C GLN A 206 7.99 21.57 -10.09
N PRO A 207 9.00 20.73 -10.38
CA PRO A 207 8.96 19.61 -11.34
C PRO A 207 7.97 18.53 -10.88
N THR A 208 7.38 17.75 -11.78
CA THR A 208 6.52 16.61 -11.37
C THR A 208 7.32 15.56 -10.58
N PRO A 209 6.75 14.96 -9.51
CA PRO A 209 7.41 13.88 -8.79
C PRO A 209 7.18 12.50 -9.42
N ARG A 210 6.34 12.38 -10.47
CA ARG A 210 6.07 11.10 -11.16
C ARG A 210 7.36 10.46 -11.67
N GLY A 211 7.50 9.16 -11.46
CA GLY A 211 8.69 8.41 -11.89
C GLY A 211 9.93 8.72 -11.04
N ARG A 212 9.76 9.12 -9.77
CA ARG A 212 10.88 9.40 -8.86
C ARG A 212 10.71 8.70 -7.53
N LEU A 213 11.84 8.20 -7.03
CA LEU A 213 11.94 7.60 -5.70
C LEU A 213 12.91 8.43 -4.87
N PHE A 214 12.54 8.67 -3.61
CA PHE A 214 13.35 9.35 -2.61
C PHE A 214 13.56 8.39 -1.45
N SER A 215 14.78 8.36 -0.90
CA SER A 215 15.13 7.50 0.22
C SER A 215 15.85 8.26 1.31
N MET A 216 15.71 7.79 2.54
CA MET A 216 16.46 8.29 3.69
C MET A 216 17.02 7.11 4.48
N ASP A 217 18.32 7.13 4.70
CA ASP A 217 18.99 6.35 5.74
C ASP A 217 19.22 7.25 6.95
N PHE A 218 18.51 6.97 8.05
CA PHE A 218 18.61 7.72 9.30
C PHE A 218 19.79 7.27 10.17
N ALA A 219 20.38 6.10 9.93
CA ALA A 219 21.58 5.69 10.63
C ALA A 219 22.81 6.43 10.07
N GLY A 220 22.95 6.48 8.75
CA GLY A 220 24.01 7.21 8.06
C GLY A 220 23.73 8.69 7.81
N LEU A 221 22.50 9.16 8.06
CA LEU A 221 22.01 10.51 7.73
C LEU A 221 22.15 10.84 6.22
N GLN A 222 21.88 9.85 5.37
CA GLN A 222 22.03 9.98 3.93
C GLN A 222 20.68 10.05 3.23
N MET A 223 20.51 11.10 2.43
CA MET A 223 19.42 11.21 1.47
C MET A 223 19.84 10.59 0.14
N GLY A 224 18.93 9.84 -0.47
CA GLY A 224 19.12 9.22 -1.77
C GLY A 224 17.85 9.26 -2.60
N GLY A 225 17.90 8.57 -3.73
CA GLY A 225 16.79 8.52 -4.67
C GLY A 225 17.28 8.40 -6.10
N PHE A 226 16.37 8.09 -7.00
CA PHE A 226 16.65 8.00 -8.43
C PHE A 226 15.40 8.31 -9.25
N ASP A 227 15.63 8.72 -10.50
CA ASP A 227 14.60 8.86 -11.51
C ASP A 227 14.44 7.51 -12.21
N PHE A 228 13.18 7.07 -12.31
CA PHE A 228 12.78 5.85 -13.01
C PHE A 228 11.68 6.16 -14.03
N SER A 229 11.53 7.40 -14.47
CA SER A 229 10.45 7.82 -15.39
C SER A 229 10.46 7.08 -16.73
N THR A 230 11.61 6.50 -17.11
CA THR A 230 11.78 5.69 -18.33
C THR A 230 11.91 4.20 -18.07
N ALA A 231 11.62 3.72 -16.86
CA ALA A 231 11.69 2.29 -16.55
C ALA A 231 10.62 1.50 -17.30
N GLU A 232 10.97 0.31 -17.76
CA GLU A 232 10.06 -0.59 -18.47
C GLU A 232 9.26 -1.46 -17.49
N GLU A 233 8.03 -1.79 -17.86
CA GLU A 233 7.21 -2.76 -17.12
C GLU A 233 7.72 -4.19 -17.35
N PRO A 234 7.67 -5.07 -16.33
CA PRO A 234 8.03 -6.47 -16.54
C PRO A 234 7.04 -7.15 -17.49
N SER A 235 7.56 -8.04 -18.34
CA SER A 235 6.78 -8.72 -19.38
C SER A 235 5.82 -9.79 -18.85
N ARG A 236 6.07 -10.35 -17.66
CA ARG A 236 5.25 -11.40 -17.03
C ARG A 236 5.10 -11.17 -15.53
N PRO A 237 4.25 -10.20 -15.09
CA PRO A 237 4.00 -10.00 -13.67
C PRO A 237 3.11 -11.11 -13.09
N PHE A 238 3.29 -11.43 -11.81
CA PHE A 238 2.36 -12.28 -11.05
C PHE A 238 1.33 -11.39 -10.33
N PRO A 239 0.07 -11.30 -10.81
CA PRO A 239 -0.94 -10.46 -10.17
C PRO A 239 -1.46 -11.10 -8.89
N PHE A 240 -1.85 -10.26 -7.93
CA PHE A 240 -2.64 -10.70 -6.78
C PHE A 240 -4.12 -10.77 -7.16
N ILE A 241 -4.77 -11.89 -6.89
CA ILE A 241 -6.20 -12.08 -7.11
C ILE A 241 -6.95 -12.18 -5.79
N GLY A 242 -8.22 -11.79 -5.85
CA GLY A 242 -9.14 -11.90 -4.73
C GLY A 242 -9.78 -13.28 -4.70
N ARG A 243 -10.40 -13.63 -3.57
CA ARG A 243 -11.01 -14.97 -3.40
C ARG A 243 -12.17 -15.18 -4.37
N ASN A 244 -12.86 -14.11 -4.76
CA ASN A 244 -14.00 -14.19 -5.68
C ASN A 244 -13.57 -14.41 -7.14
N ALA A 245 -12.30 -14.21 -7.47
CA ALA A 245 -11.75 -14.45 -8.80
C ALA A 245 -11.31 -15.93 -9.01
N ILE A 246 -11.38 -16.75 -7.96
CA ILE A 246 -11.04 -18.18 -8.00
C ILE A 246 -12.28 -18.96 -8.44
N THR A 247 -12.08 -19.87 -9.39
CA THR A 247 -13.10 -20.70 -10.03
C THR A 247 -12.75 -22.18 -9.88
N ASP A 248 -13.68 -23.07 -10.24
CA ASP A 248 -13.42 -24.52 -10.22
C ASP A 248 -12.39 -24.96 -11.29
N GLU A 249 -12.10 -24.10 -12.27
CA GLU A 249 -11.07 -24.30 -13.30
C GLU A 249 -9.66 -23.99 -12.77
N ASP A 250 -9.53 -23.34 -11.62
CA ASP A 250 -8.23 -22.98 -11.04
C ASP A 250 -7.58 -24.13 -10.27
N TYR A 251 -6.27 -24.30 -10.43
CA TYR A 251 -5.48 -25.20 -9.59
C TYR A 251 -4.89 -24.42 -8.42
N VAL A 252 -5.54 -24.50 -7.26
CA VAL A 252 -5.13 -23.74 -6.07
C VAL A 252 -4.14 -24.54 -5.23
N VAL A 253 -2.98 -23.94 -4.96
CA VAL A 253 -1.92 -24.51 -4.13
C VAL A 253 -1.87 -23.78 -2.80
N GLU A 254 -2.05 -24.52 -1.71
CA GLU A 254 -1.83 -24.04 -0.34
C GLU A 254 -0.36 -24.25 0.06
N LEU A 255 0.41 -23.17 0.10
CA LEU A 255 1.83 -23.18 0.48
C LEU A 255 2.04 -23.10 2.01
N ARG A 256 0.97 -23.03 2.80
CA ARG A 256 1.05 -23.01 4.26
C ARG A 256 1.01 -24.44 4.82
N PRO A 257 1.92 -24.77 5.76
CA PRO A 257 1.82 -26.03 6.48
C PRO A 257 0.56 -26.04 7.36
N GLU A 258 0.10 -27.23 7.74
CA GLU A 258 -1.13 -27.40 8.52
C GLU A 258 -1.10 -26.68 9.86
N GLN A 259 0.09 -26.55 10.45
CA GLN A 259 0.28 -25.82 11.70
C GLN A 259 0.03 -24.31 11.53
N GLU A 260 0.32 -23.76 10.34
CA GLU A 260 0.09 -22.34 10.02
C GLU A 260 -1.35 -22.12 9.54
N ALA A 261 -1.90 -23.06 8.77
CA ALA A 261 -3.25 -23.01 8.23
C ALA A 261 -3.90 -24.40 8.29
N PRO A 262 -4.56 -24.75 9.40
CA PRO A 262 -5.24 -26.04 9.54
C PRO A 262 -6.27 -26.25 8.42
N THR A 263 -7.02 -25.19 8.11
CA THR A 263 -7.91 -25.11 6.96
C THR A 263 -7.21 -24.36 5.82
N PRO A 264 -7.22 -24.90 4.59
CA PRO A 264 -6.68 -24.19 3.43
C PRO A 264 -7.47 -22.92 3.12
N ALA A 265 -6.82 -21.96 2.46
CA ALA A 265 -7.45 -20.71 2.05
C ALA A 265 -8.68 -20.94 1.16
N VAL A 266 -8.65 -21.98 0.33
CA VAL A 266 -9.76 -22.39 -0.54
C VAL A 266 -10.02 -23.87 -0.30
N ARG A 267 -11.28 -24.27 -0.15
CA ARG A 267 -11.66 -25.66 0.19
C ARG A 267 -11.08 -26.71 -0.77
N ALA A 268 -10.97 -26.38 -2.05
CA ALA A 268 -10.42 -27.27 -3.08
C ALA A 268 -8.89 -27.20 -3.22
N ALA A 269 -8.19 -26.42 -2.39
CA ALA A 269 -6.76 -26.24 -2.52
C ALA A 269 -5.98 -27.52 -2.17
N VAL A 270 -4.96 -27.80 -2.97
CA VAL A 270 -3.99 -28.87 -2.73
C VAL A 270 -2.84 -28.29 -1.92
N ARG A 271 -2.53 -28.88 -0.77
CA ARG A 271 -1.40 -28.43 0.05
C ARG A 271 -0.10 -28.96 -0.53
N ILE A 272 0.77 -28.06 -1.00
CA ILE A 272 2.11 -28.35 -1.49
C ILE A 272 3.05 -27.37 -0.80
N LEU A 273 3.98 -27.87 0.01
CA LEU A 273 4.92 -27.00 0.71
C LEU A 273 5.94 -26.41 -0.27
N PRO A 274 6.53 -25.23 0.03
CA PRO A 274 7.50 -24.57 -0.84
C PRO A 274 8.60 -25.50 -1.38
N GLU A 275 9.17 -26.32 -0.51
CA GLU A 275 10.24 -27.27 -0.82
C GLU A 275 9.83 -28.39 -1.80
N ALA A 276 8.54 -28.68 -1.90
CA ALA A 276 7.99 -29.71 -2.78
C ALA A 276 7.45 -29.15 -4.10
N LEU A 277 7.23 -27.84 -4.19
CA LEU A 277 6.50 -27.24 -5.31
C LEU A 277 7.21 -27.45 -6.65
N ARG A 278 8.52 -27.23 -6.69
CA ARG A 278 9.31 -27.37 -7.93
C ARG A 278 9.29 -28.79 -8.50
N ALA A 279 9.22 -29.80 -7.63
CA ALA A 279 9.15 -31.21 -8.03
C ALA A 279 7.71 -31.69 -8.29
N SER A 280 6.70 -30.85 -8.06
CA SER A 280 5.30 -31.21 -8.20
C SER A 280 4.85 -31.12 -9.66
N ASP A 281 3.96 -32.03 -10.06
CA ASP A 281 3.35 -32.02 -11.39
C ASP A 281 2.19 -31.00 -11.43
N LEU A 282 2.54 -29.74 -11.68
CA LEU A 282 1.56 -28.65 -11.79
C LEU A 282 0.88 -28.68 -13.18
N PRO A 283 -0.46 -28.53 -13.24
CA PRO A 283 -1.18 -28.54 -14.51
C PRO A 283 -0.76 -27.36 -15.38
N ARG A 284 -0.43 -27.62 -16.65
CA ARG A 284 0.00 -26.59 -17.61
C ARG A 284 -1.15 -25.96 -18.39
N ASP A 285 -2.30 -26.61 -18.38
CA ASP A 285 -3.56 -26.24 -19.05
C ASP A 285 -4.51 -25.42 -18.15
N ARG A 286 -4.15 -25.23 -16.87
CA ARG A 286 -4.95 -24.51 -15.89
C ARG A 286 -4.15 -23.35 -15.31
N ARG A 287 -4.86 -22.30 -14.87
CA ARG A 287 -4.28 -21.23 -14.07
C ARG A 287 -3.94 -21.76 -12.68
N VAL A 288 -2.70 -21.52 -12.23
CA VAL A 288 -2.21 -21.94 -10.91
C VAL A 288 -2.30 -20.77 -9.94
N VAL A 289 -3.02 -20.98 -8.84
CA VAL A 289 -3.17 -19.97 -7.77
C VAL A 289 -2.28 -20.37 -6.61
N LEU A 290 -1.21 -19.62 -6.35
CA LEU A 290 -0.34 -19.86 -5.21
C LEU A 290 -0.83 -19.07 -3.99
N ALA A 291 -1.27 -19.77 -2.96
CA ALA A 291 -1.80 -19.18 -1.74
C ALA A 291 -0.79 -19.27 -0.58
N CYS A 292 -0.57 -18.15 0.11
CA CYS A 292 0.13 -18.14 1.39
C CYS A 292 -0.37 -17.01 2.29
N HIS A 293 0.23 -16.81 3.46
CA HIS A 293 -0.24 -15.82 4.42
C HIS A 293 -0.22 -14.38 3.89
N SER A 294 0.96 -13.89 3.48
CA SER A 294 1.18 -12.49 3.06
C SER A 294 1.32 -12.29 1.55
N GLY A 295 1.31 -13.38 0.76
CA GLY A 295 1.63 -13.34 -0.66
C GLY A 295 3.12 -13.45 -0.99
N LEU A 296 4.03 -13.11 -0.07
CA LEU A 296 5.47 -13.09 -0.34
C LEU A 296 6.04 -14.48 -0.66
N ARG A 297 5.63 -15.50 0.11
CA ARG A 297 6.02 -16.90 -0.16
C ARG A 297 5.48 -17.37 -1.51
N ALA A 298 4.24 -17.01 -1.85
CA ALA A 298 3.61 -17.38 -3.12
C ALA A 298 4.35 -16.74 -4.30
N TRP A 299 4.72 -15.46 -4.18
CA TRP A 299 5.50 -14.79 -5.20
C TRP A 299 6.85 -15.47 -5.43
N ARG A 300 7.60 -15.79 -4.36
CA ARG A 300 8.93 -16.42 -4.49
C ARG A 300 8.85 -17.74 -5.23
N MET A 301 7.84 -18.53 -4.88
CA MET A 301 7.55 -19.79 -5.53
C MET A 301 7.15 -19.59 -7.00
N ALA A 302 6.34 -18.58 -7.31
CA ALA A 302 6.01 -18.24 -8.70
C ALA A 302 7.27 -17.89 -9.51
N ALA A 303 8.15 -17.04 -8.96
CA ALA A 303 9.39 -16.65 -9.62
C ALA A 303 10.34 -17.83 -9.86
N GLU A 304 10.40 -18.79 -8.93
CA GLU A 304 11.22 -19.99 -9.08
C GLU A 304 10.72 -20.94 -10.18
N ILE A 305 9.40 -21.12 -10.31
CA ILE A 305 8.83 -22.07 -11.28
C ILE A 305 8.55 -21.45 -12.65
N ALA A 306 8.36 -20.13 -12.73
CA ALA A 306 7.98 -19.44 -13.98
C ALA A 306 8.92 -19.65 -15.18
N PRO A 307 10.25 -19.84 -15.02
CA PRO A 307 11.12 -20.13 -16.17
C PRO A 307 10.80 -21.46 -16.87
N GLU A 308 10.27 -22.45 -16.15
CA GLU A 308 10.00 -23.81 -16.64
C GLU A 308 8.48 -24.10 -16.79
N PHE A 309 7.65 -23.19 -16.27
CA PHE A 309 6.19 -23.28 -16.27
C PHE A 309 5.58 -22.37 -17.35
N ALA A 310 4.82 -22.97 -18.27
CA ALA A 310 4.23 -22.26 -19.41
C ALA A 310 2.81 -21.72 -19.13
N GLY A 311 2.19 -22.12 -18.02
CA GLY A 311 0.84 -21.70 -17.64
C GLY A 311 0.79 -20.34 -16.94
N GLU A 312 -0.42 -19.89 -16.63
CA GLU A 312 -0.65 -18.66 -15.87
C GLU A 312 -0.46 -18.91 -14.36
N ILE A 313 0.28 -18.03 -13.68
CA ILE A 313 0.46 -18.05 -12.23
C ILE A 313 -0.09 -16.75 -11.64
N VAL A 314 -0.96 -16.89 -10.64
CA VAL A 314 -1.53 -15.78 -9.88
C VAL A 314 -1.37 -16.03 -8.39
N LEU A 315 -1.39 -14.96 -7.60
CA LEU A 315 -1.06 -14.99 -6.18
C LEU A 315 -2.28 -14.71 -5.31
N LEU A 316 -2.40 -15.44 -4.20
CA LEU A 316 -3.42 -15.19 -3.18
C LEU A 316 -2.75 -14.90 -1.82
N ALA A 317 -2.94 -13.68 -1.32
CA ALA A 317 -2.63 -13.35 0.07
C ALA A 317 -3.83 -13.75 0.95
N ALA A 318 -3.75 -14.91 1.60
CA ALA A 318 -4.85 -15.50 2.32
C ALA A 318 -5.15 -14.83 3.68
N GLY A 319 -4.20 -14.06 4.23
CA GLY A 319 -4.33 -13.36 5.51
C GLY A 319 -4.30 -14.31 6.73
N ARG A 320 -4.61 -13.77 7.92
CA ARG A 320 -4.67 -14.56 9.18
C ARG A 320 -5.98 -15.33 9.34
N ARG A 321 -7.01 -14.98 8.57
CA ARG A 321 -8.36 -15.55 8.64
C ARG A 321 -8.71 -16.19 7.30
N GLY A 322 -8.31 -17.44 7.14
CA GLY A 322 -8.80 -18.39 6.14
C GLY A 322 -9.07 -19.69 6.88
#